data_AF-C0HHF1-F1
#
_entry.id   AF-C0HHF1-F1
#
_cell.length_a   1.000
_cell.length_b   1.000
_cell.length_c   1.000
_cell.angle_alpha   90.00
_cell.angle_beta   90.00
_cell.angle_gamma   90.00
#
_symmetry.space_group_name_H-M   'P 1'
#
loop_
_entity.id
_entity.type
_entity.pdbx_description
1 polymer ?
#
loop_
_entity_poly.entity_id
_entity_poly.type
_entity_poly.pdbx_seq_one_letter_code
_entity_poly.pdbx_strand_id
1 'polypeptide(L)'
;MQDIVKDRLPSFTPEQAKLVKGSSDYFGINQYTTYYIADQQTPPQGPPSYSSDWGVQYYFQRNGVQIGQMAHSIWLYIVPSGMYGVVNYLKEKYHNPIIIISENGMDQPGNLTREEYVHDAVRIDFYKNYLTELKRGIDGGANVIGYFAWSLLDNFEWLSGYTSKFGIVYVDFATLKRYPKDSAYWFRDMLSGTGSKAATPQTGSGGRPAGSASATSNGPALLVSLLVSLGVLLPSIFMVSSV
;
A
#
# COMPACT_ATOMS: atom_id res chain seq x y z
N MET A 1 -22.81 -9.68 -7.05
CA MET A 1 -22.76 -9.01 -8.37
C MET A 1 -23.83 -9.53 -9.31
N GLN A 2 -23.87 -10.84 -9.62
CA GLN A 2 -24.89 -11.42 -10.52
C GLN A 2 -26.33 -11.03 -10.15
N ASP A 3 -26.70 -11.10 -8.87
CA ASP A 3 -28.07 -10.80 -8.41
C ASP A 3 -28.49 -9.33 -8.59
N ILE A 4 -27.53 -8.40 -8.53
CA ILE A 4 -27.81 -6.95 -8.56
C ILE A 4 -27.65 -6.40 -9.98
N VAL A 5 -26.55 -6.75 -10.65
CA VAL A 5 -26.18 -6.19 -11.95
C VAL A 5 -26.97 -6.86 -13.09
N LYS A 6 -27.33 -8.14 -12.92
CA LYS A 6 -28.17 -8.92 -13.85
C LYS A 6 -27.61 -8.89 -15.28
N ASP A 7 -28.44 -8.63 -16.27
CA ASP A 7 -28.12 -8.71 -17.71
C ASP A 7 -27.03 -7.71 -18.16
N ARG A 8 -26.71 -6.70 -17.34
CA ARG A 8 -25.57 -5.79 -17.60
C ARG A 8 -24.22 -6.43 -17.30
N LEU A 9 -24.18 -7.54 -16.55
CA LEU A 9 -22.96 -8.29 -16.27
C LEU A 9 -22.82 -9.42 -17.30
N PRO A 10 -21.81 -9.38 -18.18
CA PRO A 10 -21.57 -10.47 -19.10
C PRO A 10 -21.37 -11.80 -18.35
N SER A 11 -21.93 -12.87 -18.90
CA SER A 11 -21.76 -14.21 -18.36
C SER A 11 -20.66 -14.94 -19.13
N PHE A 12 -19.73 -15.56 -18.40
CA PHE A 12 -18.76 -16.45 -19.00
C PHE A 12 -19.44 -17.74 -19.50
N THR A 13 -19.09 -18.18 -20.71
CA THR A 13 -19.37 -19.57 -21.10
C THR A 13 -18.56 -20.54 -20.23
N PRO A 14 -18.93 -21.83 -20.14
CA PRO A 14 -18.15 -22.81 -19.39
C PRO A 14 -16.67 -22.87 -19.81
N GLU A 15 -16.39 -22.72 -21.11
CA GLU A 15 -15.05 -22.73 -21.68
C GLU A 15 -14.26 -21.50 -21.24
N GLN A 16 -14.88 -20.31 -21.28
CA GLN A 16 -14.25 -19.07 -20.82
C GLN A 16 -14.00 -19.08 -19.31
N ALA A 17 -14.97 -19.58 -18.53
CA ALA A 17 -14.83 -19.71 -17.09
C ALA A 17 -13.66 -20.65 -16.74
N LYS A 18 -13.50 -21.76 -17.48
CA LYS A 18 -12.37 -22.66 -17.33
C LYS A 18 -11.04 -22.01 -17.73
N LEU A 19 -11.04 -21.17 -18.76
CA LEU A 19 -9.85 -20.45 -19.22
C LEU A 19 -9.36 -19.42 -18.19
N VAL A 20 -10.28 -18.71 -17.53
CA VAL A 20 -9.95 -17.66 -16.54
C VAL A 20 -9.65 -18.26 -15.16
N LYS A 21 -10.32 -19.34 -14.77
CA LYS A 21 -10.15 -19.93 -13.45
C LYS A 21 -8.73 -20.48 -13.28
N GLY A 22 -7.97 -19.86 -12.39
CA GLY A 22 -6.59 -20.25 -12.11
C GLY A 22 -5.58 -19.75 -13.14
N SER A 23 -5.94 -18.78 -13.99
CA SER A 23 -5.02 -18.19 -14.97
C SER A 23 -3.99 -17.22 -14.38
N SER A 24 -4.04 -16.97 -13.07
CA SER A 24 -3.13 -16.05 -12.38
C SER A 24 -2.23 -16.82 -11.42
N ASP A 25 -0.93 -16.73 -11.64
CA ASP A 25 0.08 -17.36 -10.76
C ASP A 25 0.26 -16.61 -9.43
N TYR A 26 -0.05 -15.31 -9.43
CA TYR A 26 0.01 -14.43 -8.25
C TYR A 26 -0.97 -13.27 -8.39
N PHE A 27 -1.31 -12.64 -7.27
CA PHE A 27 -2.19 -11.47 -7.21
C PHE A 27 -1.36 -10.22 -6.88
N GLY A 28 -1.27 -9.30 -7.84
CA GLY A 28 -0.73 -7.96 -7.62
C GLY A 28 -1.80 -7.05 -7.02
N ILE A 29 -1.53 -6.50 -5.84
CA ILE A 29 -2.46 -5.64 -5.11
C ILE A 29 -1.86 -4.25 -4.93
N ASN A 30 -2.55 -3.26 -5.49
CA ASN A 30 -2.29 -1.85 -5.22
C ASN A 30 -3.07 -1.45 -3.97
N GLN A 31 -2.39 -1.32 -2.84
CA GLN A 31 -3.03 -1.00 -1.57
C GLN A 31 -2.57 0.39 -1.14
N TYR A 32 -3.52 1.31 -0.96
CA TYR A 32 -3.25 2.67 -0.50
C TYR A 32 -4.02 3.06 0.76
N THR A 33 -5.31 2.74 0.82
CA THR A 33 -6.24 3.27 1.83
C THR A 33 -7.32 2.25 2.18
N THR A 34 -8.17 2.58 3.14
CA THR A 34 -9.37 1.83 3.51
C THR A 34 -10.44 2.82 3.94
N TYR A 35 -11.70 2.45 3.73
CA TYR A 35 -12.86 3.27 4.08
C TYR A 35 -13.82 2.50 4.99
N TYR A 36 -14.63 3.24 5.76
CA TYR A 36 -15.83 2.67 6.33
C TYR A 36 -16.92 2.60 5.25
N ILE A 37 -17.76 1.59 5.34
CA ILE A 37 -18.91 1.38 4.47
C ILE A 37 -20.15 1.16 5.34
N ALA A 38 -21.28 1.72 4.93
CA ALA A 38 -22.58 1.39 5.51
C ALA A 38 -23.64 1.24 4.42
N ASP A 39 -24.73 0.55 4.75
CA ASP A 39 -25.84 0.35 3.84
C ASP A 39 -26.43 1.69 3.38
N GLN A 40 -26.75 1.77 2.09
CA GLN A 40 -27.41 2.94 1.54
C GLN A 40 -28.90 2.91 1.93
N GLN A 41 -29.33 3.88 2.76
CA GLN A 41 -30.71 3.93 3.26
C GLN A 41 -31.74 4.25 2.17
N THR A 42 -31.34 4.95 1.11
CA THR A 42 -32.22 5.31 0.00
C THR A 42 -31.73 4.69 -1.31
N PRO A 43 -32.61 4.08 -2.12
CA PRO A 43 -32.22 3.53 -3.42
C PRO A 43 -31.53 4.60 -4.29
N PRO A 44 -30.49 4.22 -5.06
CA PRO A 44 -29.85 5.14 -5.98
C PRO A 44 -30.86 5.80 -6.92
N GLN A 45 -30.71 7.12 -7.12
CA GLN A 45 -31.54 7.88 -8.04
C GLN A 45 -30.83 7.98 -9.39
N GLY A 46 -31.57 7.76 -10.49
CA GLY A 46 -31.03 7.82 -11.86
C GLY A 46 -30.71 6.45 -12.46
N PRO A 47 -30.14 6.42 -13.69
CA PRO A 47 -29.79 5.18 -14.35
C PRO A 47 -28.70 4.42 -13.57
N PRO A 48 -28.69 3.07 -13.61
CA PRO A 48 -27.70 2.29 -12.91
C PRO A 48 -26.29 2.58 -13.45
N SER A 49 -25.36 2.77 -12.53
CA SER A 49 -23.93 2.85 -12.74
C SER A 49 -23.24 1.75 -11.94
N TYR A 50 -22.00 1.41 -12.31
CA TYR A 50 -21.18 0.46 -11.56
C TYR A 50 -21.12 0.79 -10.06
N SER A 51 -20.93 2.06 -9.70
CA SER A 51 -20.82 2.48 -8.30
C SER A 51 -22.17 2.45 -7.58
N SER A 52 -23.27 2.81 -8.24
CA SER A 52 -24.60 2.76 -7.62
C SER A 52 -25.09 1.33 -7.39
N ASP A 53 -24.60 0.36 -8.17
CA ASP A 53 -24.95 -1.06 -8.00
C ASP A 53 -24.42 -1.66 -6.68
N TRP A 54 -23.49 -0.99 -6.01
CA TRP A 54 -22.93 -1.51 -4.76
C TRP A 54 -23.93 -1.43 -3.59
N GLY A 55 -24.87 -0.49 -3.64
CA GLY A 55 -25.88 -0.31 -2.59
C GLY A 55 -25.31 0.13 -1.23
N VAL A 56 -24.12 0.74 -1.22
CA VAL A 56 -23.42 1.19 -0.01
C VAL A 56 -22.98 2.64 -0.13
N GLN A 57 -22.77 3.29 1.01
CA GLN A 57 -22.15 4.60 1.12
C GLN A 57 -20.77 4.52 1.77
N TYR A 58 -19.84 5.32 1.25
CA TYR A 58 -18.51 5.50 1.80
C TYR A 58 -18.53 6.50 2.94
N TYR A 59 -17.83 6.18 4.01
CA TYR A 59 -17.61 7.08 5.14
C TYR A 59 -16.14 7.19 5.47
N PHE A 60 -15.73 8.43 5.74
CA PHE A 60 -14.36 8.78 6.13
C PHE A 60 -14.27 9.05 7.64
N GLN A 61 -15.38 8.96 8.36
CA GLN A 61 -15.49 9.19 9.79
C GLN A 61 -16.40 8.14 10.43
N ARG A 62 -16.13 7.82 11.69
CA ARG A 62 -17.01 7.03 12.55
C ARG A 62 -17.07 7.70 13.92
N ASN A 63 -18.27 7.96 14.42
CA ASN A 63 -18.49 8.66 15.70
C ASN A 63 -17.76 10.01 15.79
N GLY A 64 -17.73 10.77 14.68
CA GLY A 64 -17.03 12.07 14.60
C GLY A 64 -15.51 11.99 14.49
N VAL A 65 -14.92 10.80 14.46
CA VAL A 65 -13.46 10.60 14.33
C VAL A 65 -13.13 10.18 12.90
N GLN A 66 -12.20 10.88 12.26
CA GLN A 66 -11.69 10.52 10.94
C GLN A 66 -10.98 9.17 10.96
N ILE A 67 -11.14 8.39 9.88
CA ILE A 67 -10.55 7.06 9.75
C ILE A 67 -9.02 7.09 9.77
N GLY A 68 -8.42 8.19 9.33
CA GLY A 68 -6.99 8.44 9.32
C GLY A 68 -6.68 9.86 8.84
N GLN A 69 -5.40 10.24 8.90
CA GLN A 69 -4.91 11.48 8.31
C GLN A 69 -5.07 11.40 6.78
N MET A 70 -5.55 12.46 6.13
CA MET A 70 -5.58 12.54 4.66
C MET A 70 -4.21 13.00 4.13
N ALA A 71 -3.74 12.39 3.04
CA ALA A 71 -2.58 12.88 2.28
C ALA A 71 -3.01 14.04 1.35
N HIS A 72 -2.23 14.36 0.31
CA HIS A 72 -2.63 15.41 -0.62
C HIS A 72 -3.81 14.99 -1.50
N SER A 73 -3.80 13.74 -2.00
CA SER A 73 -4.90 13.18 -2.77
C SER A 73 -6.14 12.98 -1.89
N ILE A 74 -7.28 13.55 -2.29
CA ILE A 74 -8.54 13.54 -1.52
C ILE A 74 -9.10 12.14 -1.21
N TRP A 75 -8.69 11.14 -2.00
CA TRP A 75 -9.11 9.76 -1.80
C TRP A 75 -8.17 9.02 -0.84
N LEU A 76 -6.97 9.52 -0.57
CA LEU A 76 -5.92 8.80 0.15
C LEU A 76 -5.93 9.16 1.63
N TYR A 77 -6.57 8.30 2.43
CA TYR A 77 -6.48 8.33 3.88
C TYR A 77 -5.41 7.34 4.35
N ILE A 78 -4.56 7.78 5.27
CA ILE A 78 -3.48 7.00 5.86
C ILE A 78 -4.10 6.06 6.91
N VAL A 79 -4.35 4.81 6.52
CA VAL A 79 -5.01 3.79 7.34
C VAL A 79 -4.18 2.49 7.30
N PRO A 80 -3.08 2.40 8.06
CA PRO A 80 -2.14 1.28 7.97
C PRO A 80 -2.78 -0.09 8.22
N SER A 81 -3.74 -0.18 9.15
CA SER A 81 -4.46 -1.42 9.46
C SER A 81 -5.23 -2.00 8.27
N GLY A 82 -5.54 -1.16 7.26
CA GLY A 82 -6.10 -1.59 5.98
C GLY A 82 -5.19 -2.56 5.21
N MET A 83 -3.86 -2.41 5.34
CA MET A 83 -2.89 -3.33 4.73
C MET A 83 -3.05 -4.74 5.28
N TYR A 84 -3.05 -4.90 6.62
CA TYR A 84 -3.32 -6.18 7.27
C TYR A 84 -4.70 -6.74 6.87
N GLY A 85 -5.72 -5.89 6.86
CA GLY A 85 -7.08 -6.28 6.49
C GLY A 85 -7.16 -6.90 5.09
N VAL A 86 -6.55 -6.27 4.09
CA VAL A 86 -6.55 -6.77 2.71
C VAL A 86 -5.80 -8.09 2.58
N VAL A 87 -4.58 -8.20 3.12
CA VAL A 87 -3.80 -9.45 2.97
C VAL A 87 -4.41 -10.61 3.74
N ASN A 88 -4.97 -10.36 4.93
CA ASN A 88 -5.66 -11.39 5.69
C ASN A 88 -6.98 -11.81 5.02
N TYR A 89 -7.73 -10.87 4.45
CA TYR A 89 -8.93 -11.18 3.68
C TYR A 89 -8.62 -12.04 2.45
N LEU A 90 -7.58 -11.70 1.68
CA LEU A 90 -7.16 -12.51 0.52
C LEU A 90 -6.73 -13.91 0.94
N LYS A 91 -5.99 -14.02 2.04
CA LYS A 91 -5.63 -15.30 2.65
C LYS A 91 -6.86 -16.16 2.95
N GLU A 92 -7.83 -15.63 3.69
CA GLU A 92 -8.99 -16.38 4.15
C GLU A 92 -9.99 -16.68 3.02
N LYS A 93 -10.26 -15.69 2.16
CA LYS A 93 -11.31 -15.76 1.15
C LYS A 93 -10.89 -16.47 -0.13
N TYR A 94 -9.63 -16.32 -0.55
CA TYR A 94 -9.11 -16.81 -1.82
C TYR A 94 -8.06 -17.93 -1.66
N HIS A 95 -8.12 -18.65 -0.53
CA HIS A 95 -7.27 -19.83 -0.26
C HIS A 95 -5.77 -19.53 -0.25
N ASN A 96 -5.38 -18.40 0.33
CA ASN A 96 -3.98 -17.99 0.51
C ASN A 96 -3.16 -17.97 -0.79
N PRO A 97 -3.59 -17.19 -1.80
CA PRO A 97 -2.86 -17.08 -3.06
C PRO A 97 -1.50 -16.40 -2.83
N ILE A 98 -0.58 -16.55 -3.78
CA ILE A 98 0.66 -15.76 -3.78
C ILE A 98 0.28 -14.29 -4.01
N ILE A 99 0.72 -13.41 -3.12
CA ILE A 99 0.42 -11.97 -3.15
C ILE A 99 1.70 -11.16 -3.37
N ILE A 100 1.62 -10.15 -4.22
CA ILE A 100 2.60 -9.07 -4.32
C ILE A 100 1.86 -7.77 -4.02
N ILE A 101 2.35 -6.99 -3.05
CA ILE A 101 1.90 -5.60 -2.92
C ILE A 101 2.59 -4.81 -4.03
N SER A 102 1.89 -4.61 -5.14
CA SER A 102 2.45 -4.04 -6.37
C SER A 102 2.58 -2.51 -6.31
N GLU A 103 1.78 -1.85 -5.48
CA GLU A 103 1.90 -0.43 -5.18
C GLU A 103 1.41 -0.11 -3.76
N ASN A 104 2.14 0.77 -3.08
CA ASN A 104 1.73 1.41 -1.83
C ASN A 104 2.55 2.71 -1.65
N GLY A 105 1.91 3.82 -1.26
CA GLY A 105 2.59 5.10 -1.10
C GLY A 105 1.64 6.24 -0.72
N MET A 106 2.18 7.46 -0.56
CA MET A 106 1.43 8.68 -0.26
C MET A 106 2.03 9.90 -0.95
N ASP A 107 1.19 10.91 -1.23
CA ASP A 107 1.59 12.13 -1.93
C ASP A 107 1.65 13.41 -1.10
N GLN A 108 2.64 14.25 -1.44
CA GLN A 108 2.73 15.63 -0.96
C GLN A 108 2.13 16.60 -2.01
N PRO A 109 1.66 17.79 -1.59
CA PRO A 109 1.16 18.82 -2.51
C PRO A 109 2.27 19.40 -3.39
N GLY A 110 1.89 19.93 -4.56
CA GLY A 110 2.79 20.36 -5.64
C GLY A 110 3.43 21.76 -5.50
N ASN A 111 3.26 22.43 -4.37
CA ASN A 111 3.66 23.83 -4.15
C ASN A 111 4.65 24.02 -2.99
N LEU A 112 5.40 22.97 -2.63
CA LEU A 112 6.41 23.04 -1.56
C LEU A 112 7.79 23.40 -2.11
N THR A 113 8.68 23.85 -1.22
CA THR A 113 10.09 24.02 -1.52
C THR A 113 10.80 22.66 -1.64
N ARG A 114 11.98 22.62 -2.28
CA ARG A 114 12.80 21.41 -2.34
C ARG A 114 13.09 20.85 -0.94
N GLU A 115 13.45 21.70 0.02
CA GLU A 115 13.78 21.27 1.39
C GLU A 115 12.59 20.59 2.08
N GLU A 116 11.38 21.12 1.88
CA GLU A 116 10.15 20.49 2.39
C GLU A 116 9.81 19.17 1.67
N TYR A 117 10.17 19.01 0.40
CA TYR A 117 10.00 17.74 -0.30
C TYR A 117 10.99 16.67 0.15
N VAL A 118 12.26 17.04 0.38
CA VAL A 118 13.28 16.06 0.78
C VAL A 118 13.11 15.60 2.24
N HIS A 119 12.63 16.48 3.13
CA HIS A 119 12.36 16.14 4.52
C HIS A 119 10.92 15.65 4.73
N ASP A 120 10.62 14.45 4.22
CA ASP A 120 9.27 13.88 4.13
C ASP A 120 8.91 12.90 5.27
N ALA A 121 9.02 13.37 6.52
CA ALA A 121 8.77 12.55 7.71
C ALA A 121 7.43 11.80 7.71
N VAL A 122 6.34 12.42 7.22
CA VAL A 122 5.02 11.78 7.13
C VAL A 122 5.05 10.56 6.21
N ARG A 123 5.81 10.60 5.11
CA ARG A 123 5.97 9.46 4.19
C ARG A 123 6.78 8.33 4.82
N ILE A 124 7.79 8.67 5.63
CA ILE A 124 8.53 7.67 6.41
C ILE A 124 7.59 6.94 7.37
N ASP A 125 6.76 7.68 8.12
CA ASP A 125 5.82 7.10 9.07
C ASP A 125 4.72 6.29 8.37
N PHE A 126 4.27 6.74 7.19
CA PHE A 126 3.39 5.95 6.32
C PHE A 126 4.00 4.57 6.03
N TYR A 127 5.22 4.52 5.49
CA TYR A 127 5.84 3.25 5.12
C TYR A 127 6.13 2.37 6.33
N LYS A 128 6.65 2.92 7.42
CA LYS A 128 6.88 2.18 8.67
C LYS A 128 5.60 1.50 9.16
N ASN A 129 4.49 2.23 9.20
CA ASN A 129 3.25 1.71 9.74
C ASN A 129 2.59 0.68 8.80
N TYR A 130 2.57 0.94 7.49
CA TYR A 130 1.99 0.00 6.51
C TYR A 130 2.82 -1.29 6.42
N LEU A 131 4.15 -1.20 6.43
CA LEU A 131 5.03 -2.37 6.42
C LEU A 131 4.96 -3.16 7.73
N THR A 132 4.69 -2.50 8.86
CA THR A 132 4.42 -3.17 10.14
C THR A 132 3.15 -4.02 10.07
N GLU A 133 2.06 -3.48 9.51
CA GLU A 133 0.81 -4.22 9.33
C GLU A 133 0.92 -5.31 8.24
N LEU A 134 1.70 -5.08 7.19
CA LEU A 134 2.02 -6.11 6.21
C LEU A 134 2.79 -7.27 6.86
N LYS A 135 3.81 -6.95 7.65
CA LYS A 135 4.58 -7.94 8.41
C LYS A 135 3.68 -8.74 9.34
N ARG A 136 2.75 -8.09 10.05
CA ARG A 136 1.75 -8.77 10.87
C ARG A 136 0.92 -9.78 10.06
N GLY A 137 0.51 -9.43 8.85
CA GLY A 137 -0.19 -10.35 7.94
C GLY A 137 0.65 -11.55 7.52
N ILE A 138 1.92 -11.30 7.18
CA ILE A 138 2.90 -12.34 6.80
C ILE A 138 3.17 -13.28 7.98
N ASP A 139 3.45 -12.73 9.16
CA ASP A 139 3.65 -13.50 10.40
C ASP A 139 2.39 -14.30 10.77
N GLY A 140 1.21 -13.80 10.36
CA GLY A 140 -0.08 -14.50 10.44
C GLY A 140 -0.33 -15.53 9.33
N GLY A 141 0.64 -15.80 8.45
CA GLY A 141 0.60 -16.83 7.42
C GLY A 141 0.06 -16.39 6.05
N ALA A 142 -0.14 -15.09 5.80
CA ALA A 142 -0.47 -14.60 4.47
C ALA A 142 0.72 -14.80 3.51
N ASN A 143 0.47 -15.38 2.33
CA ASN A 143 1.49 -15.72 1.35
C ASN A 143 1.91 -14.50 0.50
N VAL A 144 2.50 -13.49 1.15
CA VAL A 144 3.04 -12.30 0.49
C VAL A 144 4.52 -12.50 0.17
N ILE A 145 4.89 -12.36 -1.10
CA ILE A 145 6.25 -12.59 -1.59
C ILE A 145 6.98 -11.32 -2.05
N GLY A 146 6.31 -10.18 -2.10
CA GLY A 146 6.89 -8.94 -2.58
C GLY A 146 6.12 -7.70 -2.17
N TYR A 147 6.86 -6.58 -2.11
CA TYR A 147 6.32 -5.25 -1.82
C TYR A 147 7.04 -4.21 -2.68
N PHE A 148 6.27 -3.31 -3.28
CA PHE A 148 6.76 -2.26 -4.17
C PHE A 148 6.16 -0.91 -3.75
N ALA A 149 7.03 0.06 -3.52
CA ALA A 149 6.65 1.42 -3.16
C ALA A 149 6.26 2.21 -4.41
N TRP A 150 5.07 2.84 -4.39
CA TRP A 150 4.70 3.88 -5.35
C TRP A 150 5.11 5.24 -4.78
N SER A 151 6.15 5.89 -5.29
CA SER A 151 6.96 5.51 -6.46
C SER A 151 8.43 5.82 -6.25
N LEU A 152 9.27 5.37 -7.18
CA LEU A 152 10.69 5.74 -7.16
C LEU A 152 10.87 7.25 -7.29
N LEU A 153 10.23 7.87 -8.28
CA LEU A 153 10.39 9.28 -8.63
C LEU A 153 9.05 10.00 -8.54
N ASP A 154 9.08 11.28 -8.13
CA ASP A 154 7.98 12.17 -8.44
C ASP A 154 7.74 12.17 -9.96
N ASN A 155 6.48 12.01 -10.38
CA ASN A 155 6.11 11.77 -11.77
C ASN A 155 4.83 12.53 -12.17
N PHE A 156 4.27 12.20 -13.34
CA PHE A 156 3.00 12.75 -13.82
C PHE A 156 1.84 11.89 -13.27
N GLU A 157 1.11 12.42 -12.29
CA GLU A 157 0.05 11.73 -11.57
C GLU A 157 -1.33 12.00 -12.22
N TRP A 158 -1.52 11.49 -13.43
CA TRP A 158 -2.82 11.49 -14.14
C TRP A 158 -3.50 12.87 -14.17
N LEU A 159 -4.72 12.97 -13.63
CA LEU A 159 -5.50 14.22 -13.58
C LEU A 159 -4.85 15.30 -12.70
N SER A 160 -4.02 14.91 -11.74
CA SER A 160 -3.25 15.83 -10.91
C SER A 160 -1.99 16.33 -11.64
N GLY A 161 -1.56 15.68 -12.73
CA GLY A 161 -0.33 16.00 -13.42
C GLY A 161 0.85 16.08 -12.45
N TYR A 162 1.58 17.20 -12.42
CA TYR A 162 2.71 17.39 -11.52
C TYR A 162 2.33 18.04 -10.17
N THR A 163 1.05 18.10 -9.78
CA THR A 163 0.67 18.70 -8.49
C THR A 163 0.66 17.70 -7.33
N SER A 164 0.80 16.40 -7.61
CA SER A 164 0.91 15.34 -6.62
C SER A 164 2.30 14.70 -6.66
N LYS A 165 2.93 14.52 -5.49
CA LYS A 165 4.33 14.06 -5.37
C LYS A 165 4.40 12.75 -4.57
N PHE A 166 4.35 11.61 -5.26
CA PHE A 166 4.42 10.27 -4.63
C PHE A 166 5.84 9.72 -4.42
N GLY A 167 6.84 10.28 -5.11
CA GLY A 167 8.16 9.67 -5.18
C GLY A 167 8.89 9.66 -3.85
N ILE A 168 9.70 8.63 -3.60
CA ILE A 168 10.73 8.65 -2.57
C ILE A 168 11.97 9.47 -3.01
N VAL A 169 12.06 9.81 -4.30
CA VAL A 169 13.03 10.74 -4.87
C VAL A 169 12.29 11.94 -5.44
N TYR A 170 12.66 13.13 -4.96
CA TYR A 170 12.15 14.39 -5.49
C TYR A 170 12.70 14.64 -6.90
N VAL A 171 11.83 15.09 -7.80
CA VAL A 171 12.20 15.55 -9.15
C VAL A 171 11.86 17.04 -9.26
N ASP A 172 12.89 17.84 -9.48
CA ASP A 172 12.71 19.22 -9.93
C ASP A 172 12.23 19.19 -11.39
N PHE A 173 10.96 19.48 -11.64
CA PHE A 173 10.40 19.39 -12.99
C PHE A 173 10.89 20.47 -13.95
N ALA A 174 11.54 21.54 -13.47
CA ALA A 174 12.14 22.55 -14.33
C ALA A 174 13.51 22.09 -14.85
N THR A 175 14.29 21.40 -14.02
CA THR A 175 15.67 20.97 -14.35
C THR A 175 15.85 19.48 -14.54
N LEU A 176 14.83 18.68 -14.20
CA LEU A 176 14.84 17.23 -14.08
C LEU A 176 15.91 16.69 -13.13
N LYS A 177 16.46 17.50 -12.22
CA LYS A 177 17.40 17.00 -11.20
C LYS A 177 16.65 16.13 -10.18
N ARG A 178 17.32 15.06 -9.73
CA ARG A 178 16.80 14.07 -8.78
C ARG A 178 17.46 14.27 -7.42
N TYR A 179 16.66 14.30 -6.37
CA TYR A 179 17.12 14.46 -4.99
C TYR A 179 16.44 13.40 -4.13
N PRO A 180 17.18 12.38 -3.64
CA PRO A 180 16.60 11.39 -2.74
C PRO A 180 16.02 12.07 -1.50
N LYS A 181 14.78 11.74 -1.15
CA LYS A 181 14.13 12.22 0.08
C LYS A 181 14.59 11.37 1.26
N ASP A 182 14.28 11.80 2.47
CA ASP A 182 14.57 11.05 3.70
C ASP A 182 13.89 9.68 3.68
N SER A 183 12.72 9.53 3.05
CA SER A 183 12.08 8.23 2.81
C SER A 183 12.89 7.28 1.93
N ALA A 184 13.63 7.75 0.93
CA ALA A 184 14.54 6.91 0.14
C ALA A 184 15.72 6.41 0.98
N TYR A 185 16.30 7.29 1.81
CA TYR A 185 17.37 6.89 2.74
C TYR A 185 16.85 5.92 3.81
N TRP A 186 15.63 6.12 4.30
CA TRP A 186 14.99 5.19 5.21
C TRP A 186 14.85 3.78 4.60
N PHE A 187 14.40 3.68 3.33
CA PHE A 187 14.36 2.39 2.62
C PHE A 187 15.76 1.77 2.49
N ARG A 188 16.79 2.55 2.13
CA ARG A 188 18.18 2.08 2.05
C ARG A 188 18.64 1.48 3.39
N ASP A 189 18.37 2.16 4.49
CA ASP A 189 18.85 1.76 5.82
C ASP A 189 18.09 0.55 6.37
N MET A 190 16.77 0.50 6.10
CA MET A 190 15.93 -0.65 6.43
C MET A 190 16.35 -1.91 5.67
N LEU A 191 16.59 -1.80 4.35
CA LEU A 191 16.97 -2.92 3.49
C LEU A 191 18.42 -3.40 3.69
N SER A 192 19.31 -2.51 4.14
CA SER A 192 20.69 -2.88 4.49
C SER A 192 20.83 -3.55 5.86
N GLY A 193 19.74 -3.64 6.64
CA GLY A 193 19.76 -4.20 7.99
C GLY A 193 20.50 -3.35 9.03
N THR A 194 20.83 -2.10 8.69
CA THR A 194 21.52 -1.15 9.59
C THR A 194 20.56 -0.43 10.53
N GLY A 195 19.26 -0.36 10.18
CA GLY A 195 18.22 0.31 10.97
C GLY A 195 17.86 -0.35 12.31
N SER A 196 18.25 -1.59 12.58
CA SER A 196 17.95 -2.28 13.85
C SER A 196 19.01 -2.09 14.95
N LYS A 197 20.12 -1.39 14.68
CA LYS A 197 21.22 -1.24 15.66
C LYS A 197 21.18 0.00 16.54
N ALA A 198 20.19 0.88 16.39
CA ALA A 198 20.14 2.13 17.16
C ALA A 198 19.02 2.13 18.20
N ALA A 199 19.31 1.58 19.39
CA ALA A 199 18.89 2.10 20.70
C ALA A 199 19.22 1.09 21.81
N THR A 200 20.46 1.13 22.31
CA THR A 200 20.71 0.76 23.71
C THR A 200 21.54 1.89 24.30
N PRO A 201 20.99 2.71 25.20
CA PRO A 201 21.80 3.62 25.98
C PRO A 201 22.77 2.78 26.80
N GLN A 202 24.08 2.90 26.53
CA GLN A 202 25.08 2.39 27.45
C GLN A 202 25.07 3.28 28.70
N THR A 203 24.47 2.81 29.78
CA THR A 203 24.75 3.31 31.13
C THR A 203 25.89 2.48 31.71
N GLY A 204 27.06 3.09 31.86
CA GLY A 204 28.16 2.50 32.61
C GLY A 204 27.99 2.70 34.11
N SER A 205 27.99 1.61 34.88
CA SER A 205 28.99 1.29 35.91
C SER A 205 28.43 0.46 37.08
N GLY A 206 29.10 -0.68 37.35
CA GLY A 206 29.26 -1.23 38.71
C GLY A 206 28.48 -2.52 39.07
N GLY A 207 29.20 -3.66 39.20
CA GLY A 207 28.79 -4.79 40.05
C GLY A 207 28.97 -6.20 39.45
N ARG A 208 29.67 -7.09 40.16
CA ARG A 208 30.13 -8.47 39.80
C ARG A 208 29.01 -9.53 39.65
N PRO A 209 29.30 -10.71 39.06
CA PRO A 209 28.29 -11.60 38.48
C PRO A 209 27.81 -12.71 39.44
N ALA A 210 26.56 -13.14 39.25
CA ALA A 210 26.05 -14.44 39.68
C ALA A 210 25.09 -14.96 38.58
N GLY A 211 25.27 -16.23 38.20
CA GLY A 211 24.67 -16.78 36.99
C GLY A 211 23.20 -17.17 37.10
N SER A 212 22.55 -17.22 35.93
CA SER A 212 21.49 -18.19 35.63
C SER A 212 21.31 -18.24 34.12
N ALA A 213 21.21 -19.47 33.60
CA ALA A 213 20.98 -19.78 32.20
C ALA A 213 19.73 -19.06 31.64
N SER A 214 19.85 -18.49 30.44
CA SER A 214 18.68 -18.22 29.59
C SER A 214 19.02 -18.59 28.14
N ALA A 215 18.08 -19.29 27.53
CA ALA A 215 18.18 -19.80 26.19
C ALA A 215 18.26 -18.65 25.18
N THR A 216 19.33 -18.61 24.40
CA THR A 216 19.44 -17.75 23.23
C THR A 216 18.60 -18.35 22.10
N SER A 217 17.34 -17.93 21.97
CA SER A 217 16.63 -18.05 20.70
C SER A 217 17.15 -16.97 19.76
N ASN A 218 18.11 -17.34 18.91
CA ASN A 218 18.50 -16.51 17.78
C ASN A 218 17.32 -16.46 16.81
N GLY A 219 16.67 -15.30 16.72
CA GLY A 219 15.54 -15.05 15.81
C GLY A 219 15.92 -15.22 14.34
N PRO A 220 14.98 -15.60 13.47
CA PRO A 220 15.26 -15.76 12.05
C PRO A 220 15.34 -14.39 11.37
N ALA A 221 16.42 -14.20 10.62
CA ALA A 221 16.67 -13.07 9.76
C ALA A 221 15.51 -12.84 8.78
N LEU A 222 15.04 -11.59 8.70
CA LEU A 222 14.14 -11.13 7.64
C LEU A 222 14.90 -11.17 6.31
N LEU A 223 14.61 -12.16 5.47
CA LEU A 223 14.95 -12.15 4.05
C LEU A 223 13.64 -12.08 3.27
N VAL A 224 12.98 -10.92 3.34
CA VAL A 224 12.05 -10.51 2.29
C VAL A 224 12.92 -9.90 1.20
N SER A 225 13.07 -10.61 0.09
CA SER A 225 13.69 -10.07 -1.11
C SER A 225 12.82 -8.93 -1.66
N LEU A 226 13.00 -7.73 -1.11
CA LEU A 226 12.34 -6.51 -1.58
C LEU A 226 13.05 -6.08 -2.87
N LEU A 227 12.63 -6.65 -4.00
CA LEU A 227 13.10 -6.22 -5.31
C LEU A 227 12.44 -4.87 -5.63
N VAL A 228 13.14 -3.76 -5.43
CA VAL A 228 12.76 -2.47 -6.03
C VAL A 228 13.16 -2.54 -7.51
N SER A 229 12.25 -2.95 -8.38
CA SER A 229 12.47 -2.93 -9.83
C SER A 229 12.00 -1.60 -10.43
N LEU A 230 12.80 -1.03 -11.35
CA LEU A 230 12.40 0.06 -12.23
C LEU A 230 11.28 -0.45 -13.17
N GLY A 231 10.03 -0.30 -12.75
CA GLY A 231 8.89 -0.41 -13.66
C GLY A 231 8.86 0.80 -14.60
N VAL A 232 9.40 0.65 -15.81
CA VAL A 232 9.09 1.56 -16.91
C VAL A 232 7.59 1.42 -17.20
N LEU A 233 6.88 2.55 -17.11
CA LEU A 233 5.48 2.71 -17.47
C LEU A 233 5.19 2.10 -18.85
N LEU A 234 4.42 1.01 -18.88
CA LEU A 234 3.44 0.79 -19.93
C LEU A 234 2.08 1.01 -19.28
N PRO A 235 1.34 2.08 -19.64
CA PRO A 235 0.00 2.28 -19.12
C PRO A 235 -0.87 1.13 -19.64
N SER A 236 -1.42 0.34 -18.72
CA SER A 236 -2.48 -0.62 -18.99
C SER A 236 -3.76 0.15 -19.37
N ILE A 237 -3.79 0.68 -20.59
CA ILE A 237 -5.02 1.14 -21.24
C ILE A 237 -5.73 -0.10 -21.75
N PHE A 238 -6.62 -0.67 -20.95
CA PHE A 238 -7.75 -1.42 -21.49
C PHE A 238 -8.95 -0.50 -21.53
N MET A 239 -8.94 0.39 -22.53
CA MET A 239 -10.15 1.05 -23.00
C MET A 239 -10.81 0.05 -23.95
N VAL A 240 -11.78 -0.72 -23.47
CA VAL A 240 -12.71 -1.43 -24.35
C VAL A 240 -13.58 -0.35 -25.00
N SER A 241 -13.11 0.17 -26.12
CA SER A 241 -13.99 0.84 -27.09
C SER A 241 -14.51 -0.26 -28.00
N SER A 242 -15.81 -0.51 -27.93
CA SER A 242 -16.53 -1.27 -28.94
C SER A 242 -17.71 -0.42 -29.41
N VAL A 243 -17.51 0.11 -30.63
CA VAL A 243 -18.45 0.56 -31.67
C VAL A 243 -19.44 1.66 -31.32
#